data_AF-X0V1Q8-F1
#
_entry.id   AF-X0V1Q8-F1
#
_cell.length_a   1.000
_cell.length_b   1.000
_cell.length_c   1.000
_cell.angle_alpha   90.00
_cell.angle_beta   90.00
_cell.angle_gamma   90.00
#
_symmetry.space_group_name_H-M   'P 1'
#
loop_
_entity.id
_entity.type
_entity.pdbx_description
1 polymer ?
#
loop_
_entity_poly.entity_id
_entity_poly.type
_entity_poly.pdbx_seq_one_letter_code
_entity_poly.pdbx_strand_id
1 'polypeptide(L)'
;SENINSVGVQIFNNQTQWAVNSVDSINILFVTHLGDVVNDYWSITQWQNAYQSMTRLEDQVPWAVLPGNHDGFNVGSPGEDLSNYINYFVAPNSFQLFSAGNDEYLIFHLQYNPNNNVLAWANTIIAQYPTRRVIVSTHSYLNLAGSRTMIGERIWQNFVVPHADQVFLVLCGHIHGEARRSDLVNGNTVYQILSDYQSRTNGGNGWLRIFSFHPVEDRIYVSTYSPYLNSYENDQSSAFTLNYDMTSSQP
;
A
#
# COMPACT_ATOMS: atom_id res chain seq x y z
N SER A 1 3.34 -5.73 -4.75
CA SER A 1 4.56 -6.55 -4.81
C SER A 1 4.46 -7.42 -6.01
N GLU A 2 5.40 -7.29 -6.94
CA GLU A 2 5.35 -7.98 -8.22
C GLU A 2 6.73 -8.49 -8.63
N ASN A 3 6.77 -9.75 -9.06
CA ASN A 3 7.96 -10.31 -9.65
C ASN A 3 8.09 -9.85 -11.12
N ILE A 4 8.94 -8.84 -11.41
CA ILE A 4 9.16 -8.34 -12.78
C ILE A 4 10.11 -9.24 -13.59
N ASN A 5 9.68 -10.46 -13.91
CA ASN A 5 10.21 -11.21 -15.07
C ASN A 5 9.49 -10.77 -16.37
N SER A 6 9.81 -11.33 -17.54
CA SER A 6 9.21 -10.87 -18.81
C SER A 6 7.67 -10.96 -18.86
N VAL A 7 7.08 -11.98 -18.23
CA VAL A 7 5.62 -12.09 -18.06
C VAL A 7 5.12 -11.06 -17.03
N GLY A 8 5.90 -10.85 -15.95
CA GLY A 8 5.65 -9.83 -14.94
C GLY A 8 5.56 -8.40 -15.52
N VAL A 9 6.41 -8.03 -16.47
CA VAL A 9 6.34 -6.69 -17.11
C VAL A 9 5.01 -6.47 -17.82
N GLN A 10 4.52 -7.46 -18.56
CA GLN A 10 3.25 -7.34 -19.28
C GLN A 10 2.07 -7.22 -18.29
N ILE A 11 2.10 -8.00 -17.23
CA ILE A 11 1.07 -7.99 -16.18
C ILE A 11 1.08 -6.65 -15.44
N PHE A 12 2.25 -6.15 -15.04
CA PHE A 12 2.37 -4.88 -14.34
C PHE A 12 1.88 -3.72 -15.20
N ASN A 13 2.26 -3.69 -16.49
CA ASN A 13 1.75 -2.71 -17.45
C ASN A 13 0.22 -2.82 -17.60
N ASN A 14 -0.34 -4.03 -17.58
CA ASN A 14 -1.77 -4.23 -17.69
C ASN A 14 -2.51 -3.71 -16.45
N GLN A 15 -1.96 -3.87 -15.25
CA GLN A 15 -2.54 -3.32 -14.02
C GLN A 15 -2.53 -1.80 -13.99
N THR A 16 -1.41 -1.17 -14.29
CA THR A 16 -1.33 0.30 -14.29
C THR A 16 -2.14 0.90 -15.43
N GLN A 17 -2.14 0.27 -16.62
CA GLN A 17 -3.01 0.72 -17.71
C GLN A 17 -4.50 0.53 -17.39
N TRP A 18 -4.88 -0.56 -16.72
CA TRP A 18 -6.26 -0.73 -16.27
C TRP A 18 -6.66 0.34 -15.26
N ALA A 19 -5.78 0.68 -14.31
CA ALA A 19 -6.04 1.76 -13.37
C ALA A 19 -6.28 3.09 -14.10
N VAL A 20 -5.41 3.48 -15.05
CA VAL A 20 -5.61 4.67 -15.90
C VAL A 20 -6.96 4.63 -16.60
N ASN A 21 -7.30 3.52 -17.25
CA ASN A 21 -8.55 3.38 -18.00
C ASN A 21 -9.79 3.39 -17.09
N SER A 22 -9.61 3.11 -15.80
CA SER A 22 -10.70 2.94 -14.84
C SER A 22 -10.91 4.15 -13.94
N VAL A 23 -9.99 5.14 -13.95
CA VAL A 23 -10.03 6.34 -13.07
C VAL A 23 -11.43 6.93 -12.99
N ASP A 24 -12.02 7.29 -14.13
CA ASP A 24 -13.36 7.91 -14.14
C ASP A 24 -14.47 6.90 -13.85
N SER A 25 -14.34 5.67 -14.36
CA SER A 25 -15.43 4.68 -14.33
C SER A 25 -15.72 4.12 -12.94
N ILE A 26 -14.70 4.04 -12.08
CA ILE A 26 -14.83 3.56 -10.69
C ILE A 26 -14.32 4.57 -9.67
N ASN A 27 -14.07 5.82 -10.09
CA ASN A 27 -13.60 6.92 -9.25
C ASN A 27 -12.33 6.59 -8.47
N ILE A 28 -11.26 6.19 -9.17
CA ILE A 28 -9.96 5.94 -8.53
C ILE A 28 -9.35 7.27 -8.12
N LEU A 29 -9.22 7.48 -6.81
CA LEU A 29 -8.64 8.71 -6.25
C LEU A 29 -7.16 8.58 -5.91
N PHE A 30 -6.67 7.36 -5.75
CA PHE A 30 -5.29 7.09 -5.36
C PHE A 30 -4.85 5.67 -5.75
N VAL A 31 -3.59 5.49 -6.15
CA VAL A 31 -2.95 4.18 -6.34
C VAL A 31 -1.69 4.06 -5.47
N THR A 32 -1.65 3.07 -4.57
CA THR A 32 -0.45 2.77 -3.75
C THR A 32 0.13 1.42 -4.13
N HIS A 33 1.45 1.36 -4.40
CA HIS A 33 2.17 0.11 -4.63
C HIS A 33 3.03 -0.24 -3.42
N LEU A 34 2.90 -1.48 -2.93
CA LEU A 34 3.46 -1.94 -1.66
C LEU A 34 4.90 -2.45 -1.76
N GLY A 35 5.69 -1.92 -2.69
CA GLY A 35 7.10 -2.29 -2.91
C GLY A 35 7.34 -3.64 -3.56
N ASP A 36 8.61 -4.02 -3.63
CA ASP A 36 9.18 -5.09 -4.44
C ASP A 36 8.75 -4.92 -5.89
N VAL A 37 9.21 -3.81 -6.48
CA VAL A 37 9.06 -3.51 -7.91
C VAL A 37 10.21 -4.06 -8.72
N VAL A 38 11.30 -4.51 -8.11
CA VAL A 38 12.32 -5.32 -8.78
C VAL A 38 12.56 -6.61 -8.01
N ASN A 39 13.08 -7.62 -8.69
CA ASN A 39 13.54 -8.86 -8.06
C ASN A 39 15.05 -8.85 -7.79
N ASP A 40 15.79 -8.19 -8.67
CA ASP A 40 17.23 -8.03 -8.61
C ASP A 40 17.56 -6.53 -8.58
N TYR A 41 18.02 -6.06 -7.42
CA TYR A 41 18.46 -4.69 -7.20
C TYR A 41 19.43 -4.19 -8.28
N TRP A 42 20.28 -5.06 -8.83
CA TRP A 42 21.30 -4.69 -9.83
C TRP A 42 20.77 -4.68 -11.27
N SER A 43 19.55 -5.15 -11.50
CA SER A 43 18.95 -5.22 -12.83
C SER A 43 18.36 -3.88 -13.25
N ILE A 44 19.16 -3.09 -13.97
CA ILE A 44 18.70 -1.82 -14.56
C ILE A 44 17.46 -2.02 -15.44
N THR A 45 17.37 -3.14 -16.16
CA THR A 45 16.19 -3.47 -16.98
C THR A 45 14.93 -3.60 -16.14
N GLN A 46 14.99 -4.23 -14.95
CA GLN A 46 13.82 -4.34 -14.07
C GLN A 46 13.40 -2.98 -13.54
N TRP A 47 14.37 -2.14 -13.14
CA TRP A 47 14.08 -0.76 -12.72
C TRP A 47 13.42 0.07 -13.82
N GLN A 48 13.93 -0.01 -15.05
CA GLN A 48 13.34 0.69 -16.19
C GLN A 48 11.91 0.21 -16.47
N ASN A 49 11.67 -1.10 -16.41
CA ASN A 49 10.34 -1.66 -16.61
C ASN A 49 9.37 -1.24 -15.50
N ALA A 50 9.80 -1.31 -14.23
CA ALA A 50 9.01 -0.87 -13.08
C ALA A 50 8.63 0.61 -13.21
N TYR A 51 9.63 1.46 -13.51
CA TYR A 51 9.44 2.88 -13.66
C TYR A 51 8.49 3.21 -14.81
N GLN A 52 8.66 2.56 -15.97
CA GLN A 52 7.75 2.73 -17.12
C GLN A 52 6.32 2.27 -16.81
N SER A 53 6.14 1.16 -16.08
CA SER A 53 4.80 0.70 -15.68
C SER A 53 4.14 1.69 -14.73
N MET A 54 4.84 2.16 -13.70
CA MET A 54 4.28 3.07 -12.69
C MET A 54 4.01 4.47 -13.23
N THR A 55 4.91 5.03 -14.04
CA THR A 55 4.75 6.38 -14.62
C THR A 55 3.61 6.51 -15.63
N ARG A 56 2.94 5.41 -16.00
CA ARG A 56 1.64 5.48 -16.71
C ARG A 56 0.56 6.18 -15.89
N LEU A 57 0.66 6.14 -14.57
CA LEU A 57 -0.27 6.80 -13.64
C LEU A 57 0.00 8.31 -13.53
N GLU A 58 1.17 8.77 -13.97
CA GLU A 58 1.57 10.18 -13.92
C GLU A 58 0.57 11.04 -14.69
N ASP A 59 0.20 12.18 -14.10
CA ASP A 59 -0.85 13.09 -14.61
C ASP A 59 -2.24 12.45 -14.79
N GLN A 60 -2.46 11.18 -14.42
CA GLN A 60 -3.75 10.49 -14.52
C GLN A 60 -4.43 10.34 -13.16
N VAL A 61 -3.69 9.91 -12.14
CA VAL A 61 -4.19 9.69 -10.77
C VAL A 61 -3.04 9.80 -9.79
N PRO A 62 -3.24 10.41 -8.60
CA PRO A 62 -2.23 10.40 -7.55
C PRO A 62 -1.76 8.98 -7.24
N TRP A 63 -0.44 8.80 -7.18
CA TRP A 63 0.14 7.50 -6.94
C TRP A 63 1.40 7.60 -6.09
N ALA A 64 1.72 6.49 -5.45
CA ALA A 64 2.97 6.33 -4.74
C ALA A 64 3.43 4.87 -4.75
N VAL A 65 4.73 4.70 -4.60
CA VAL A 65 5.38 3.43 -4.35
C VAL A 65 6.31 3.61 -3.16
N LEU A 66 6.43 2.57 -2.33
CA LEU A 66 7.44 2.43 -1.28
C LEU A 66 8.41 1.30 -1.65
N PRO A 67 9.67 1.30 -1.20
CA PRO A 67 10.59 0.21 -1.47
C PRO A 67 10.30 -1.00 -0.59
N GLY A 68 10.25 -2.16 -1.23
CA GLY A 68 10.30 -3.47 -0.58
C GLY A 68 11.72 -3.91 -0.24
N ASN A 69 11.90 -5.16 0.14
CA ASN A 69 13.23 -5.68 0.51
C ASN A 69 14.11 -5.99 -0.70
N HIS A 70 13.55 -6.12 -1.90
CA HIS A 70 14.30 -6.30 -3.15
C HIS A 70 14.66 -4.98 -3.83
N ASP A 71 14.00 -3.90 -3.45
CA ASP A 71 14.17 -2.55 -4.03
C ASP A 71 15.39 -1.80 -3.49
N GLY A 72 16.32 -2.52 -2.86
CA GLY A 72 17.53 -1.97 -2.27
C GLY A 72 18.45 -3.07 -1.78
N PHE A 73 19.66 -2.71 -1.37
CA PHE A 73 20.54 -3.59 -0.62
C PHE A 73 20.36 -3.35 0.88
N ASN A 74 20.22 -4.41 1.68
CA ASN A 74 20.04 -4.32 3.15
C ASN A 74 18.93 -3.35 3.60
N VAL A 75 17.80 -3.27 2.89
CA VAL A 75 16.72 -2.31 3.18
C VAL A 75 16.27 -2.40 4.64
N GLY A 76 16.34 -1.26 5.34
CA GLY A 76 16.06 -1.08 6.76
C GLY A 76 17.05 -1.76 7.71
N SER A 77 18.24 -2.11 7.25
CA SER A 77 19.31 -2.71 8.04
C SER A 77 20.63 -1.93 7.89
N PRO A 78 21.64 -2.15 8.75
CA PRO A 78 22.95 -1.51 8.58
C PRO A 78 23.56 -1.79 7.21
N GLY A 79 24.06 -0.74 6.54
CA GLY A 79 24.56 -0.83 5.17
C GLY A 79 23.45 -0.76 4.11
N GLU A 80 22.29 -0.19 4.44
CA GLU A 80 21.23 0.11 3.49
C GLU A 80 21.76 0.94 2.31
N ASP A 81 21.44 0.48 1.10
CA ASP A 81 21.62 1.21 -0.15
C ASP A 81 20.32 1.20 -0.96
N LEU A 82 19.74 2.39 -1.10
CA LEU A 82 18.51 2.65 -1.87
C LEU A 82 18.81 3.52 -3.09
N SER A 83 20.07 3.60 -3.54
CA SER A 83 20.49 4.51 -4.62
C SER A 83 19.72 4.27 -5.91
N ASN A 84 19.53 3.01 -6.31
CA ASN A 84 18.73 2.70 -7.50
C ASN A 84 17.27 3.11 -7.30
N TYR A 85 16.66 2.78 -6.16
CA TYR A 85 15.28 3.18 -5.88
C TYR A 85 15.11 4.71 -5.95
N ILE A 86 15.98 5.46 -5.29
CA ILE A 86 15.96 6.93 -5.26
C ILE A 86 16.11 7.51 -6.67
N ASN A 87 16.92 6.89 -7.53
CA ASN A 87 17.10 7.31 -8.91
C ASN A 87 15.82 7.20 -9.76
N TYR A 88 14.91 6.26 -9.45
CA TYR A 88 13.67 6.07 -10.20
C TYR A 88 12.42 6.64 -9.49
N PHE A 89 12.35 6.60 -8.16
CA PHE A 89 11.15 6.93 -7.38
C PHE A 89 11.37 7.99 -6.29
N VAL A 90 12.53 8.67 -6.32
CA VAL A 90 12.89 9.85 -5.52
C VAL A 90 13.05 9.61 -4.01
N ALA A 91 12.03 9.11 -3.30
CA ALA A 91 12.03 9.05 -1.85
C ALA A 91 11.54 7.69 -1.31
N PRO A 92 12.29 7.02 -0.43
CA PRO A 92 11.90 5.71 0.11
C PRO A 92 10.81 5.77 1.18
N ASN A 93 10.59 6.95 1.75
CA ASN A 93 9.49 7.23 2.64
C ASN A 93 8.85 8.54 2.21
N SER A 94 7.54 8.54 2.10
CA SER A 94 6.79 9.70 1.65
C SER A 94 5.41 9.74 2.30
N PHE A 95 4.73 10.85 2.11
CA PHE A 95 3.32 10.98 2.41
C PHE A 95 2.65 11.80 1.33
N GLN A 96 1.35 11.62 1.15
CA GLN A 96 0.55 12.42 0.26
C GLN A 96 -0.76 12.82 0.94
N LEU A 97 -1.27 13.98 0.55
CA LEU A 97 -2.57 14.49 0.98
C LEU A 97 -3.52 14.36 -0.21
N PHE A 98 -4.73 13.90 0.04
CA PHE A 98 -5.78 13.89 -0.97
C PHE A 98 -7.15 14.03 -0.31
N SER A 99 -8.16 14.34 -1.12
CA SER A 99 -9.53 14.53 -0.69
C SER A 99 -10.43 13.56 -1.45
N ALA A 100 -11.44 13.01 -0.77
CA ALA A 100 -12.48 12.18 -1.37
C ALA A 100 -13.84 12.65 -0.88
N GLY A 101 -14.64 13.27 -1.76
CA GLY A 101 -15.89 13.90 -1.34
C GLY A 101 -15.62 15.00 -0.31
N ASN A 102 -16.15 14.85 0.90
CA ASN A 102 -15.96 15.79 2.02
C ASN A 102 -14.88 15.35 3.01
N ASP A 103 -14.22 14.21 2.76
CA ASP A 103 -13.21 13.65 3.64
C ASP A 103 -11.80 14.02 3.19
N GLU A 104 -10.95 14.38 4.16
CA GLU A 104 -9.54 14.72 3.94
C GLU A 104 -8.65 13.56 4.44
N TYR A 105 -7.76 13.08 3.58
CA TYR A 105 -6.89 11.95 3.85
C TYR A 105 -5.42 12.35 3.90
N LEU A 106 -4.67 11.63 4.73
CA LEU A 106 -3.22 11.61 4.73
C LEU A 106 -2.79 10.14 4.58
N ILE A 107 -2.01 9.84 3.55
CA ILE A 107 -1.47 8.49 3.35
C ILE A 107 0.05 8.52 3.52
N PHE A 108 0.56 7.63 4.35
CA PHE A 108 2.00 7.38 4.50
C PHE A 108 2.43 6.19 3.64
N HIS A 109 3.62 6.28 3.05
CA HIS A 109 4.30 5.19 2.35
C HIS A 109 5.64 4.99 3.02
N LEU A 110 5.75 3.94 3.84
CA LEU A 110 6.95 3.65 4.63
C LEU A 110 7.68 2.45 4.02
N GLN A 111 9.00 2.57 3.85
CA GLN A 111 9.86 1.50 3.36
C GLN A 111 9.69 0.17 4.12
N TYR A 112 10.24 -0.93 3.58
CA TYR A 112 10.10 -2.27 4.14
C TYR A 112 10.31 -2.42 5.64
N ASN A 113 11.33 -1.76 6.20
CA ASN A 113 11.69 -1.88 7.60
C ASN A 113 12.10 -0.48 8.12
N PRO A 114 11.13 0.43 8.33
CA PRO A 114 11.41 1.82 8.62
C PRO A 114 12.02 1.94 10.02
N ASN A 115 13.20 2.56 10.12
CA ASN A 115 13.90 2.72 11.39
C ASN A 115 13.23 3.78 12.29
N ASN A 116 13.74 3.94 13.51
CA ASN A 116 13.17 4.88 14.48
C ASN A 116 13.17 6.34 14.00
N ASN A 117 14.13 6.75 13.18
CA ASN A 117 14.18 8.12 12.64
C ASN A 117 13.06 8.34 11.61
N VAL A 118 12.78 7.34 10.77
CA VAL A 118 11.65 7.38 9.84
C VAL A 118 10.33 7.46 10.60
N LEU A 119 10.16 6.64 11.65
CA LEU A 119 8.94 6.70 12.46
C LEU A 119 8.82 8.03 13.22
N ALA A 120 9.91 8.60 13.75
CA ALA A 120 9.91 9.92 14.37
C ALA A 120 9.54 11.04 13.37
N TRP A 121 10.01 10.94 12.13
CA TRP A 121 9.59 11.83 11.05
C TRP A 121 8.08 11.69 10.78
N ALA A 122 7.56 10.46 10.64
CA ALA A 122 6.13 10.24 10.42
C ALA A 122 5.27 10.80 11.57
N ASN A 123 5.71 10.64 12.82
CA ASN A 123 5.11 11.25 14.00
C ASN A 123 5.07 12.80 13.91
N THR A 124 6.08 13.42 13.31
CA THR A 124 6.11 14.89 13.10
C THR A 124 5.16 15.33 11.98
N ILE A 125 4.99 14.51 10.94
CA ILE A 125 4.09 14.83 9.83
C ILE A 125 2.63 14.72 10.26
N ILE A 126 2.22 13.62 10.89
CA ILE A 126 0.81 13.41 11.29
C ILE A 126 0.32 14.51 12.25
N ALA A 127 1.19 15.00 13.14
CA ALA A 127 0.88 16.11 14.05
C ALA A 127 0.55 17.44 13.33
N GLN A 128 0.94 17.60 12.07
CA GLN A 128 0.62 18.79 11.26
C GLN A 128 -0.77 18.72 10.62
N TYR A 129 -1.42 17.55 10.64
CA TYR A 129 -2.68 17.31 9.96
C TYR A 129 -3.71 16.59 10.86
N PRO A 130 -4.03 17.15 12.04
CA PRO A 130 -4.76 16.44 13.09
C PRO A 130 -6.18 15.97 12.70
N THR A 131 -6.81 16.61 11.71
CA THR A 131 -8.19 16.32 11.30
C THR A 131 -8.28 15.40 10.08
N ARG A 132 -7.18 14.73 9.69
CA ARG A 132 -7.16 13.87 8.50
C ARG A 132 -7.32 12.40 8.88
N ARG A 133 -8.04 11.66 8.07
CA ARG A 133 -8.11 10.19 8.15
C ARG A 133 -6.81 9.62 7.60
N VAL A 134 -6.13 8.77 8.37
CA VAL A 134 -4.79 8.29 8.02
C VAL A 134 -4.78 6.85 7.53
N ILE A 135 -4.16 6.65 6.38
CA ILE A 135 -3.82 5.35 5.80
C ILE A 135 -2.31 5.17 5.87
N VAL A 136 -1.85 3.96 6.19
CA VAL A 136 -0.41 3.61 6.21
C VAL A 136 -0.16 2.47 5.24
N SER A 137 0.69 2.70 4.24
CA SER A 137 1.23 1.65 3.38
C SER A 137 2.66 1.32 3.82
N THR A 138 2.99 0.03 3.92
CA THR A 138 4.35 -0.45 4.18
C THR A 138 4.59 -1.80 3.49
N HIS A 139 5.82 -2.28 3.37
CA HIS A 139 6.06 -3.58 2.73
C HIS A 139 5.77 -4.74 3.71
N SER A 140 6.47 -4.81 4.85
CA SER A 140 6.31 -5.91 5.81
C SER A 140 5.56 -5.50 7.06
N TYR A 141 4.45 -6.19 7.33
CA TYR A 141 3.63 -5.89 8.50
C TYR A 141 2.90 -7.12 9.06
N LEU A 142 2.10 -7.83 8.27
CA LEU A 142 1.41 -9.06 8.69
C LEU A 142 2.06 -10.32 8.10
N ASN A 143 1.83 -11.45 8.75
CA ASN A 143 2.00 -12.78 8.18
C ASN A 143 0.63 -13.42 7.82
N LEU A 144 0.65 -14.62 7.21
CA LEU A 144 -0.57 -15.32 6.77
C LEU A 144 -1.50 -15.77 7.90
N ALA A 145 -1.01 -15.81 9.14
CA ALA A 145 -1.86 -16.07 10.31
C ALA A 145 -2.58 -14.80 10.82
N GLY A 146 -2.40 -13.65 10.15
CA GLY A 146 -2.89 -12.36 10.63
C GLY A 146 -2.15 -11.85 11.88
N SER A 147 -0.96 -12.39 12.18
CA SER A 147 -0.10 -11.87 13.24
C SER A 147 0.87 -10.85 12.66
N ARG A 148 1.20 -9.80 13.43
CA ARG A 148 2.23 -8.85 13.00
C ARG A 148 3.60 -9.52 12.98
N THR A 149 4.41 -9.20 11.97
CA THR A 149 5.84 -9.50 11.96
C THR A 149 6.56 -8.65 13.01
N MET A 150 7.83 -8.90 13.31
CA MET A 150 8.61 -8.02 14.20
C MET A 150 8.65 -6.57 13.68
N ILE A 151 8.69 -6.39 12.36
CA ILE A 151 8.66 -5.08 11.71
C ILE A 151 7.28 -4.44 11.90
N GLY A 152 6.21 -5.18 11.59
CA GLY A 152 4.84 -4.70 11.76
C GLY A 152 4.51 -4.32 13.19
N GLU A 153 4.98 -5.10 14.17
CA GLU A 153 4.80 -4.80 15.58
C GLU A 153 5.55 -3.54 16.01
N ARG A 154 6.75 -3.28 15.45
CA ARG A 154 7.47 -2.03 15.71
C ARG A 154 6.72 -0.82 15.15
N ILE A 155 6.22 -0.91 13.92
CA ILE A 155 5.40 0.16 13.31
C ILE A 155 4.12 0.37 14.12
N TRP A 156 3.47 -0.72 14.54
CA TRP A 156 2.26 -0.68 15.35
C TRP A 156 2.47 0.10 16.65
N GLN A 157 3.47 -0.26 17.45
CA GLN A 157 3.69 0.34 18.76
C GLN A 157 4.20 1.78 18.69
N ASN A 158 5.05 2.11 17.69
CA ASN A 158 5.74 3.40 17.65
C ASN A 158 5.08 4.43 16.72
N PHE A 159 4.03 4.05 15.99
CA PHE A 159 3.33 4.97 15.09
C PHE A 159 1.82 4.73 15.07
N VAL A 160 1.34 3.50 14.87
CA VAL A 160 -0.12 3.29 14.71
C VAL A 160 -0.88 3.46 16.03
N VAL A 161 -0.42 2.85 17.13
CA VAL A 161 -1.08 2.96 18.44
C VAL A 161 -1.14 4.40 18.97
N PRO A 162 -0.04 5.18 18.92
CA PRO A 162 -0.08 6.58 19.33
C PRO A 162 -1.06 7.47 18.55
N HIS A 163 -1.40 7.08 17.32
CA HIS A 163 -2.22 7.87 16.39
C HIS A 163 -3.47 7.12 15.92
N ALA A 164 -3.98 6.18 16.71
CA ALA A 164 -5.12 5.34 16.31
C ALA A 164 -6.45 6.13 16.22
N ASP A 165 -6.48 7.35 16.76
CA ASP A 165 -7.55 8.34 16.53
C ASP A 165 -7.62 8.80 15.07
N GLN A 166 -6.50 8.83 14.35
CA GLN A 166 -6.44 9.17 12.93
C GLN A 166 -6.20 7.96 12.02
N VAL A 167 -5.31 7.03 12.43
CA VAL A 167 -4.92 5.85 11.64
C VAL A 167 -5.98 4.78 11.71
N PHE A 168 -6.71 4.58 10.61
CA PHE A 168 -7.78 3.58 10.53
C PHE A 168 -7.42 2.38 9.65
N LEU A 169 -6.42 2.50 8.77
CA LEU A 169 -6.09 1.48 7.79
C LEU A 169 -4.57 1.35 7.59
N VAL A 170 -4.06 0.12 7.68
CA VAL A 170 -2.69 -0.28 7.35
C VAL A 170 -2.71 -1.31 6.23
N LEU A 171 -1.94 -1.06 5.17
CA LEU A 171 -1.81 -1.88 3.97
C LEU A 171 -0.38 -2.42 3.87
N CYS A 172 -0.24 -3.72 3.61
CA CYS A 172 1.07 -4.38 3.50
C CYS A 172 1.13 -5.50 2.46
N GLY A 173 2.36 -5.85 2.08
CA GLY A 173 2.69 -6.95 1.17
C GLY A 173 3.75 -7.86 1.81
N HIS A 174 4.79 -8.21 1.05
CA HIS A 174 5.97 -9.01 1.43
C HIS A 174 5.69 -10.49 1.68
N ILE A 175 4.67 -10.79 2.48
CA ILE A 175 4.26 -12.17 2.76
C ILE A 175 3.25 -12.60 1.71
N HIS A 176 3.69 -13.50 0.81
CA HIS A 176 2.88 -13.95 -0.33
C HIS A 176 1.57 -14.61 0.11
N GLY A 177 0.46 -13.92 -0.10
CA GLY A 177 -0.89 -14.34 0.18
C GLY A 177 -1.76 -13.18 0.67
N GLU A 178 -2.81 -13.52 1.40
CA GLU A 178 -3.77 -12.57 1.93
C GLU A 178 -4.00 -12.88 3.40
N ALA A 179 -4.05 -11.82 4.21
CA ALA A 179 -4.42 -11.90 5.61
C ALA A 179 -5.03 -10.57 6.02
N ARG A 180 -5.84 -10.59 7.08
CA ARG A 180 -6.38 -9.38 7.67
C ARG A 180 -6.56 -9.55 9.15
N ARG A 181 -6.46 -8.44 9.88
CA ARG A 181 -6.82 -8.33 11.29
C ARG A 181 -7.39 -6.95 11.57
N SER A 182 -8.08 -6.84 12.69
CA SER A 182 -8.56 -5.57 13.24
C SER A 182 -8.25 -5.53 14.72
N ASP A 183 -7.84 -4.36 15.21
CA ASP A 183 -7.58 -4.14 16.63
C ASP A 183 -8.30 -2.86 17.07
N LEU A 184 -8.85 -2.87 18.28
CA LEU A 184 -9.47 -1.70 18.91
C LEU A 184 -8.44 -1.01 19.81
N VAL A 185 -8.17 0.26 19.56
CA VAL A 185 -7.23 1.08 20.33
C VAL A 185 -7.96 2.33 20.81
N ASN A 186 -8.17 2.44 22.12
CA ASN A 186 -8.87 3.58 22.74
C ASN A 186 -10.25 3.90 22.11
N GLY A 187 -10.96 2.86 21.64
CA GLY A 187 -12.27 3.01 20.99
C GLY A 187 -12.22 3.15 19.47
N ASN A 188 -11.03 3.31 18.88
CA ASN A 188 -10.84 3.41 17.43
C ASN A 188 -10.41 2.06 16.84
N THR A 189 -11.08 1.64 15.76
CA THR A 189 -10.74 0.39 15.08
C THR A 189 -9.67 0.65 14.02
N VAL A 190 -8.57 -0.09 14.07
CA VAL A 190 -7.53 -0.07 13.04
C VAL A 190 -7.52 -1.37 12.24
N TYR A 191 -7.84 -1.25 10.96
CA TYR A 191 -7.80 -2.34 9.99
C TYR A 191 -6.39 -2.55 9.46
N GLN A 192 -5.93 -3.79 9.41
CA GLN A 192 -4.60 -4.15 8.90
C GLN A 192 -4.77 -5.26 7.85
N ILE A 193 -4.30 -5.01 6.63
CA ILE A 193 -4.59 -5.86 5.47
C ILE A 193 -3.30 -6.17 4.73
N LEU A 194 -3.08 -7.46 4.50
CA LEU A 194 -2.02 -8.03 3.68
C LEU A 194 -2.60 -8.40 2.31
N SER A 195 -1.95 -7.94 1.24
CA SER A 195 -2.28 -8.31 -0.13
C SER A 195 -1.01 -8.45 -0.94
N ASP A 196 -0.56 -9.69 -1.12
CA ASP A 196 0.61 -10.00 -1.93
C ASP A 196 0.36 -11.23 -2.80
N TYR A 197 0.27 -11.00 -4.10
CA TYR A 197 -0.12 -12.03 -5.06
C TYR A 197 1.08 -12.63 -5.79
N GLN A 198 2.31 -12.16 -5.55
CA GLN A 198 3.45 -12.35 -6.46
C GLN A 198 3.87 -13.81 -6.67
N SER A 199 3.48 -14.73 -5.78
CA SER A 199 3.78 -16.16 -5.87
C SER A 199 2.71 -16.98 -6.61
N ARG A 200 1.55 -16.37 -6.92
CA ARG A 200 0.49 -17.06 -7.67
C ARG A 200 0.91 -17.23 -9.14
N THR A 201 0.13 -17.99 -9.89
CA THR A 201 0.38 -18.28 -11.31
C THR A 201 0.74 -17.00 -12.10
N ASN A 202 1.71 -17.12 -13.00
CA ASN A 202 2.24 -16.01 -13.81
C ASN A 202 2.77 -14.81 -13.00
N GLY A 203 3.27 -15.03 -11.77
CA GLY A 203 3.77 -13.94 -10.93
C GLY A 203 2.66 -13.12 -10.28
N GLY A 204 1.45 -13.67 -10.18
CA GLY A 204 0.32 -13.02 -9.52
C GLY A 204 -0.91 -12.81 -10.38
N ASN A 205 -0.89 -13.14 -11.68
CA ASN A 205 -2.00 -12.91 -12.60
C ASN A 205 -2.56 -11.47 -12.52
N GLY A 206 -1.76 -10.49 -12.09
CA GLY A 206 -2.16 -9.09 -12.01
C GLY A 206 -3.26 -8.76 -11.01
N TRP A 207 -3.44 -9.52 -9.92
CA TRP A 207 -4.45 -9.20 -8.91
C TRP A 207 -4.19 -7.83 -8.26
N LEU A 208 -5.24 -7.02 -8.16
CA LEU A 208 -5.28 -5.72 -7.52
C LEU A 208 -6.31 -5.72 -6.40
N ARG A 209 -5.98 -5.06 -5.29
CA ARG A 209 -6.94 -4.79 -4.22
C ARG A 209 -7.58 -3.43 -4.43
N ILE A 210 -8.90 -3.40 -4.49
CA ILE A 210 -9.71 -2.20 -4.66
C ILE A 210 -10.44 -1.90 -3.35
N PHE A 211 -10.29 -0.67 -2.86
CA PHE A 211 -10.98 -0.14 -1.68
C PHE A 211 -11.96 0.94 -2.12
N SER A 212 -13.25 0.63 -2.06
CA SER A 212 -14.34 1.56 -2.39
C SER A 212 -14.91 2.13 -1.10
N PHE A 213 -14.74 3.44 -0.90
CA PHE A 213 -15.22 4.16 0.28
C PHE A 213 -16.65 4.65 0.04
N HIS A 214 -17.56 4.31 0.95
CA HIS A 214 -18.97 4.69 0.91
C HIS A 214 -19.32 5.47 2.18
N PRO A 215 -19.05 6.80 2.22
CA PRO A 215 -19.20 7.59 3.44
C PRO A 215 -20.61 7.53 4.04
N VAL A 216 -21.66 7.63 3.21
CA VAL A 216 -23.07 7.60 3.68
C VAL A 216 -23.44 6.27 4.37
N GLU A 217 -22.71 5.20 4.11
CA GLU A 217 -22.96 3.88 4.69
C GLU A 217 -22.02 3.55 5.86
N ASP A 218 -21.04 4.41 6.16
CA ASP A 218 -19.93 4.11 7.07
C ASP A 218 -19.23 2.78 6.72
N ARG A 219 -18.99 2.56 5.42
CA ARG A 219 -18.45 1.30 4.90
C ARG A 219 -17.32 1.48 3.90
N ILE A 220 -16.38 0.56 3.95
CA ILE A 220 -15.37 0.37 2.91
C ILE A 220 -15.59 -1.03 2.32
N TYR A 221 -15.94 -1.09 1.05
CA TYR A 221 -16.04 -2.34 0.30
C TYR A 221 -14.67 -2.67 -0.29
N VAL A 222 -14.21 -3.87 0.02
CA VAL A 222 -12.90 -4.36 -0.40
C VAL A 222 -13.12 -5.51 -1.38
N SER A 223 -12.52 -5.40 -2.57
CA SER A 223 -12.59 -6.43 -3.61
C SER A 223 -11.22 -6.69 -4.24
N THR A 224 -11.02 -7.88 -4.78
CA THR A 224 -9.80 -8.27 -5.49
C THR A 224 -10.15 -8.53 -6.96
N TYR A 225 -9.48 -7.83 -7.87
CA TYR A 225 -9.74 -7.89 -9.30
C TYR A 225 -8.45 -8.07 -10.10
N SER A 226 -8.47 -8.92 -11.12
CA SER A 226 -7.36 -9.09 -12.05
C SER A 226 -7.76 -8.52 -13.43
N PRO A 227 -7.14 -7.43 -13.90
CA PRO A 227 -7.29 -6.97 -15.28
C PRO A 227 -6.68 -7.92 -16.31
N TYR A 228 -5.73 -8.77 -15.90
CA TYR A 228 -5.08 -9.73 -16.80
C TYR A 228 -6.01 -10.90 -17.11
N LEU A 229 -6.76 -11.36 -16.11
CA LEU A 229 -7.77 -12.42 -16.25
C LEU A 229 -9.16 -11.87 -16.56
N ASN A 230 -9.37 -10.56 -16.38
CA ASN A 230 -10.67 -9.89 -16.43
C ASN A 230 -11.69 -10.56 -15.50
N SER A 231 -11.31 -10.77 -14.24
CA SER A 231 -12.13 -11.51 -13.27
C SER A 231 -11.95 -10.98 -11.84
N TYR A 232 -13.00 -11.10 -11.04
CA TYR A 232 -12.96 -10.90 -9.59
C TYR A 232 -12.68 -12.20 -8.84
N GLU A 233 -11.99 -12.09 -7.72
CA GLU A 233 -11.88 -13.15 -6.72
C GLU A 233 -12.83 -12.84 -5.56
N ASN A 234 -13.73 -13.79 -5.24
CA ASN A 234 -14.90 -13.54 -4.39
C ASN A 234 -14.88 -14.35 -3.08
N ASP A 235 -13.75 -14.95 -2.71
CA ASP A 235 -13.64 -15.60 -1.41
C ASP A 235 -13.57 -14.59 -0.25
N GLN A 236 -13.64 -15.09 0.98
CA GLN A 236 -13.70 -14.25 2.18
C GLN A 236 -12.42 -13.41 2.41
N SER A 237 -11.29 -13.81 1.83
CA SER A 237 -10.02 -13.08 1.90
C SER A 237 -9.89 -12.05 0.77
N SER A 238 -10.69 -12.20 -0.28
CA SER A 238 -10.62 -11.39 -1.51
C SER A 238 -11.74 -10.36 -1.61
N ALA A 239 -12.92 -10.65 -1.05
CA ALA A 239 -14.07 -9.75 -1.02
C ALA A 239 -14.66 -9.65 0.39
N PHE A 240 -14.66 -8.45 0.96
CA PHE A 240 -15.19 -8.21 2.31
C PHE A 240 -15.55 -6.73 2.54
N THR A 241 -16.23 -6.45 3.65
CA THR A 241 -16.61 -5.09 4.06
C THR A 241 -15.93 -4.74 5.38
N LEU A 242 -15.48 -3.49 5.50
CA LEU A 242 -15.02 -2.88 6.74
C LEU A 242 -16.06 -1.84 7.19
N ASN A 243 -16.36 -1.80 8.49
CA ASN A 243 -17.22 -0.77 9.07
C ASN A 243 -16.32 0.39 9.52
N TYR A 244 -16.48 1.56 8.94
CA TYR A 244 -15.63 2.70 9.25
C TYR A 244 -16.46 3.97 9.23
N ASP A 245 -16.54 4.62 10.39
CA ASP A 245 -17.31 5.84 10.59
C ASP A 245 -16.69 6.99 9.79
N MET A 246 -17.37 7.36 8.72
CA MET A 246 -17.04 8.45 7.83
C MET A 246 -18.03 9.62 7.94
N THR A 247 -19.19 9.40 8.56
CA THR A 247 -20.23 10.41 8.72
C THR A 247 -20.08 11.27 9.97
N SER A 248 -19.48 10.76 11.04
CA SER A 248 -19.14 11.59 12.19
C SER A 248 -18.05 12.61 11.85
N SER A 249 -17.98 13.70 12.62
CA SER A 249 -16.95 14.72 12.43
C SER A 249 -15.57 14.06 12.42
N GLN A 250 -14.72 14.51 11.48
CA GLN A 250 -13.30 14.15 11.43
C GLN A 250 -12.68 14.14 12.83
N PRO A 251 -11.75 13.21 13.12
CA PRO A 251 -11.11 13.09 14.43
C PRO A 251 -10.52 14.41 14.94
#